data_AF-A0A2V5N9G0-F1
#
_entry.id   AF-A0A2V5N9G0-F1
#
_cell.length_a   1.000
_cell.length_b   1.000
_cell.length_c   1.000
_cell.angle_alpha   90.00
_cell.angle_beta   90.00
_cell.angle_gamma   90.00
#
_symmetry.space_group_name_H-M   'P 1'
#
loop_
_entity.id
_entity.type
_entity.pdbx_description
1 polymer ?
#
loop_
_entity_poly.entity_id
_entity_poly.type
_entity_poly.pdbx_seq_one_letter_code
_entity_poly.pdbx_strand_id
1 'polypeptide(L)'
;MSGIDPNEVYATAGKMIAKMHEYPGFLFVNSDLYNHTPTLQVDILREQAKLYGVSETRILTLLHDAYSQNYSYLIKKATDQYQVILEVADNF
;
A
#
# COMPACT_ATOMS: atom_id res chain seq x y z
N MET A 1 -23.43 7.66 9.44
CA MET A 1 -23.26 6.89 8.19
C MET A 1 -22.77 5.52 8.59
N SER A 2 -23.58 4.48 8.36
CA SER A 2 -23.19 3.10 8.69
C SER A 2 -22.17 2.67 7.65
N GLY A 3 -20.88 2.90 7.94
CA GLY A 3 -19.80 2.41 7.12
C GLY A 3 -19.68 0.90 7.32
N ILE A 4 -19.52 0.17 6.23
CA ILE A 4 -19.18 -1.25 6.25
C ILE A 4 -17.83 -1.39 6.98
N ASP A 5 -17.78 -2.12 8.10
CA ASP A 5 -16.52 -2.45 8.77
C ASP A 5 -15.82 -3.58 7.98
N PRO A 6 -14.64 -3.32 7.38
CA PRO A 6 -13.93 -4.34 6.62
C PRO A 6 -13.63 -5.59 7.45
N ASN A 7 -13.37 -5.45 8.76
CA ASN A 7 -13.09 -6.59 9.63
C ASN A 7 -14.31 -7.49 9.78
N GLU A 8 -15.50 -6.89 9.93
CA GLU A 8 -16.75 -7.63 10.01
C GLU A 8 -17.06 -8.35 8.69
N VAL A 9 -16.79 -7.69 7.56
CA VAL A 9 -16.93 -8.30 6.23
C VAL A 9 -16.01 -9.49 6.06
N TYR A 10 -14.73 -9.35 6.36
CA TYR A 10 -13.77 -10.46 6.21
C TYR A 10 -14.07 -11.61 7.16
N ALA A 11 -14.46 -11.31 8.41
CA ALA A 11 -14.87 -12.33 9.37
C ALA A 11 -16.12 -13.10 8.89
N THR A 12 -17.09 -12.39 8.31
CA THR A 12 -18.32 -13.00 7.81
C THR A 12 -18.08 -13.79 6.52
N ALA A 13 -17.27 -13.27 5.60
CA ALA A 13 -16.86 -13.98 4.39
C ALA A 13 -16.12 -15.28 4.71
N GLY A 14 -15.22 -15.27 5.70
CA GLY A 14 -14.54 -16.47 6.18
C GLY A 14 -15.50 -17.54 6.69
N LYS A 15 -16.54 -17.15 7.47
CA LYS A 15 -17.60 -18.08 7.93
C LYS A 15 -18.40 -18.66 6.77
N MET A 16 -18.70 -17.85 5.75
CA MET A 16 -19.43 -18.29 4.56
C MET A 16 -18.62 -19.32 3.76
N ILE A 17 -17.34 -19.04 3.50
CA ILE A 17 -16.43 -19.97 2.80
C ILE A 17 -16.34 -21.30 3.55
N ALA A 18 -16.19 -21.27 4.88
CA ALA A 18 -16.16 -22.47 5.70
C ALA A 18 -17.43 -23.33 5.51
N LYS A 19 -18.62 -22.71 5.44
CA LYS A 19 -19.87 -23.43 5.17
C LYS A 19 -19.99 -23.94 3.74
N MET A 20 -19.43 -23.23 2.76
CA MET A 20 -19.39 -23.71 1.38
C MET A 20 -18.51 -24.96 1.23
N HIS A 21 -17.42 -25.07 1.99
CA HIS A 21 -16.58 -26.27 2.00
C HIS A 21 -17.27 -27.51 2.60
N GLU A 22 -18.26 -27.33 3.47
CA GLU A 22 -19.03 -28.44 4.06
C GLU A 22 -20.04 -29.06 3.06
N TYR A 23 -20.38 -28.34 1.98
CA TYR A 23 -21.38 -28.80 1.02
C TYR A 23 -20.72 -29.50 -0.19
N PRO A 24 -20.96 -30.81 -0.40
CA PRO A 24 -20.26 -31.60 -1.43
C PRO A 24 -20.62 -31.22 -2.87
N GLY A 25 -21.64 -30.37 -3.09
CA GLY A 25 -21.97 -29.84 -4.41
C GLY A 25 -21.05 -28.72 -4.89
N PHE A 26 -20.21 -28.16 -4.02
CA PHE A 26 -19.16 -27.22 -4.42
C PHE A 26 -17.83 -27.96 -4.57
N LEU A 27 -17.27 -27.95 -5.79
CA LEU A 27 -16.00 -28.63 -6.09
C LEU A 27 -14.77 -27.75 -5.82
N PHE A 28 -14.88 -26.44 -6.10
CA PHE A 28 -13.78 -25.48 -5.94
C PHE A 28 -14.27 -24.23 -5.22
N VAL A 29 -13.97 -24.14 -3.92
CA VAL A 29 -14.23 -22.94 -3.11
C VAL A 29 -12.87 -22.30 -2.82
N ASN A 30 -12.68 -21.08 -3.30
CA ASN A 30 -11.45 -20.28 -3.11
C ASN A 30 -11.81 -18.85 -2.72
N SER A 31 -10.86 -18.14 -2.13
CA SER A 31 -10.98 -16.70 -1.83
C SER A 31 -9.91 -15.92 -2.57
N ASP A 32 -10.29 -14.77 -3.12
CA ASP A 32 -9.40 -13.75 -3.66
C ASP A 32 -8.91 -12.77 -2.59
N LEU A 33 -9.25 -13.00 -1.32
CA LEU A 33 -8.80 -12.17 -0.20
C LEU A 33 -7.33 -12.43 0.12
N TYR A 34 -6.51 -11.39 -0.08
CA TYR A 34 -5.08 -11.40 0.26
C TYR A 34 -4.85 -10.78 1.65
N ASN A 35 -4.95 -11.59 2.70
CA ASN A 35 -4.73 -11.13 4.09
C ASN A 35 -3.25 -10.95 4.48
N HIS A 36 -2.31 -11.39 3.65
CA HIS A 36 -0.87 -11.40 3.95
C HIS A 36 -0.10 -10.32 3.18
N THR A 37 -0.68 -9.13 3.04
CA THR A 37 -0.01 -7.95 2.48
C THR A 37 0.33 -6.99 3.62
N PRO A 38 1.47 -7.14 4.31
CA PRO A 38 1.84 -6.22 5.38
C PRO A 38 1.97 -4.80 4.81
N THR A 39 1.33 -3.85 5.48
CA THR A 39 1.45 -2.41 5.16
C THR A 39 2.18 -1.69 6.28
N LEU A 40 3.00 -0.71 5.92
CA LEU A 40 3.61 0.22 6.86
C LEU A 40 2.79 1.50 6.89
N GLN A 41 2.22 1.82 8.05
CA GLN A 41 1.59 3.11 8.29
C GLN A 41 2.57 4.04 9.00
N VAL A 42 2.73 5.25 8.45
CA VAL A 42 3.57 6.30 9.03
C VAL A 42 2.68 7.47 9.42
N ASP A 43 2.56 7.71 10.73
CA ASP A 43 1.80 8.83 11.27
C ASP A 43 2.74 10.00 11.58
N ILE A 44 2.57 11.12 10.88
CA ILE A 44 3.40 12.32 11.07
C ILE A 44 2.85 13.17 12.22
N LEU A 45 3.69 13.44 13.22
CA LEU A 45 3.38 14.34 14.33
C LEU A 45 3.50 15.81 13.87
N ARG A 46 2.47 16.28 13.17
CA ARG A 46 2.43 17.61 12.50
C ARG A 46 2.78 18.76 13.43
N GLU A 47 2.23 18.78 14.64
CA GLU A 47 2.45 19.86 15.60
C GLU A 47 3.90 19.88 16.10
N GLN A 48 4.52 18.71 16.31
CA GLN A 48 5.92 18.62 16.67
C GLN A 48 6.84 19.01 15.50
N ALA A 49 6.53 18.58 14.28
CA ALA A 49 7.32 18.94 13.10
C ALA A 49 7.42 20.47 12.91
N LYS A 50 6.30 21.18 13.12
CA LYS A 50 6.26 22.65 13.09
C LYS A 50 7.17 23.30 14.13
N LEU A 51 7.20 22.76 15.36
CA LEU A 51 8.07 23.27 16.43
C LEU A 51 9.56 23.15 16.07
N TYR A 52 9.94 22.13 15.30
CA TYR A 52 11.30 21.94 14.80
C TYR A 52 11.56 22.68 13.47
N GLY A 53 10.62 23.48 12.97
CA GLY A 53 10.76 24.18 11.69
C GLY A 53 10.75 23.27 10.46
N VAL A 54 10.26 22.03 10.60
CA VAL A 54 10.17 21.07 9.50
C VAL A 54 8.75 21.08 8.94
N SER A 55 8.62 21.29 7.63
CA SER A 55 7.31 21.25 6.98
C SER A 55 6.83 19.81 6.79
N GLU A 56 5.55 19.59 7.04
CA GLU A 56 4.90 18.29 6.80
C GLU A 56 5.05 17.86 5.34
N THR A 57 4.83 18.78 4.39
CA THR A 57 4.97 18.51 2.97
C THR A 57 6.36 17.97 2.62
N ARG A 58 7.42 18.51 3.25
CA ARG A 58 8.78 18.03 3.01
C ARG A 58 9.00 16.61 3.52
N ILE A 59 8.41 16.25 4.67
CA ILE A 59 8.46 14.88 5.20
C ILE A 59 7.73 13.91 4.26
N LEU A 60 6.51 14.27 3.84
CA LEU A 60 5.71 13.46 2.93
C LEU A 60 6.39 13.25 1.57
N THR A 61 6.92 14.32 0.97
CA THR A 61 7.66 14.25 -0.30
C THR A 61 8.90 13.37 -0.17
N LEU A 62 9.65 13.49 0.93
CA LEU A 62 10.85 12.67 1.14
C LEU A 62 10.52 11.18 1.28
N LEU A 63 9.48 10.82 2.04
CA LEU A 63 9.04 9.43 2.17
C LEU A 63 8.52 8.88 0.83
N HIS A 64 7.79 9.70 0.09
CA HIS A 64 7.33 9.35 -1.25
C HIS A 64 8.51 9.09 -2.19
N ASP A 65 9.46 10.03 -2.30
CA ASP A 65 10.63 9.92 -3.17
C ASP A 65 11.53 8.73 -2.82
N ALA A 66 11.67 8.39 -1.53
CA ALA A 66 12.55 7.32 -1.07
C ALA A 66 11.95 5.91 -1.24
N TYR A 67 10.63 5.76 -1.03
CA TYR A 67 9.98 4.43 -0.91
C TYR A 67 8.89 4.17 -1.94
N SER A 68 8.50 5.16 -2.75
CA SER A 68 7.67 4.97 -3.93
C SER A 68 8.53 5.04 -5.16
N GLN A 69 8.33 4.14 -6.14
CA GLN A 69 8.97 4.27 -7.44
C GLN A 69 8.59 5.62 -8.06
N ASN A 70 9.56 6.54 -8.09
CA ASN A 70 9.35 7.88 -8.60
C ASN A 70 10.08 8.09 -9.92
N TYR A 71 9.29 8.35 -10.97
CA TYR A 71 9.77 8.75 -12.29
C TYR A 71 10.27 10.20 -12.21
N SER A 72 11.55 10.37 -11.91
CA SER A 72 12.11 11.71 -11.75
C SER A 72 12.35 12.40 -13.09
N TYR A 73 12.74 11.64 -14.12
CA TYR A 73 13.12 12.21 -15.41
C TYR A 73 13.03 11.20 -16.57
N LEU A 74 12.82 11.70 -17.79
CA LEU A 74 12.81 10.89 -19.02
C LEU A 74 13.88 11.42 -19.98
N ILE A 75 14.90 10.61 -20.25
CA ILE A 75 15.94 10.93 -21.22
C ILE A 75 15.49 10.42 -22.59
N LYS A 76 15.37 11.33 -23.56
CA LYS A 76 14.97 11.00 -24.93
C LYS A 76 16.18 11.04 -25.86
N LYS A 77 16.34 9.99 -26.66
CA LYS A 77 17.19 9.95 -27.86
C LYS A 77 16.31 9.84 -29.10
N ALA A 78 16.90 9.93 -30.29
CA ALA A 78 16.17 9.91 -31.55
C ALA A 78 15.30 8.65 -31.75
N THR A 79 15.74 7.50 -31.21
CA THR A 79 15.02 6.22 -31.31
C THR A 79 14.65 5.60 -29.97
N ASP A 80 15.17 6.13 -28.86
CA ASP A 80 15.09 5.48 -27.55
C ASP A 80 14.59 6.43 -26.47
N GLN A 81 14.00 5.87 -25.41
CA GLN A 81 13.64 6.60 -24.21
C GLN A 81 14.09 5.82 -22.98
N TYR A 82 14.71 6.51 -22.03
CA TYR A 82 15.23 5.93 -20.79
C TYR A 82 14.56 6.62 -19.59
N GLN A 83 14.03 5.82 -18.67
CA GLN A 83 13.44 6.29 -17.42
C GLN A 83 14.52 6.40 -16.35
N VAL A 84 14.54 7.54 -15.65
CA VAL A 84 15.39 7.73 -14.47
C VAL A 84 14.51 7.54 -13.23
N ILE A 85 14.86 6.53 -12.44
CA ILE A 85 14.19 6.18 -11.19
C ILE A 85 15.13 6.56 -10.05
N LEU A 86 14.60 7.27 -9.06
CA LEU A 86 15.30 7.57 -7.82
C LEU A 86 14.83 6.60 -6.75
N GLU A 87 15.77 5.96 -6.05
CA GLU A 87 15.50 5.00 -4.98
C GLU A 87 16.47 5.23 -3.81
N VAL A 88 16.06 4.83 -2.61
CA VAL A 88 16.93 4.81 -1.43
C VAL A 88 17.93 3.66 -1.54
N ALA A 89 19.15 3.83 -1.02
CA ALA A 89 20.15 2.75 -1.00
C ALA A 89 19.76 1.66 0.01
N ASP A 90 20.08 0.39 -0.28
CA ASP A 90 19.68 -0.76 0.56
C ASP A 90 20.33 -0.79 1.95
N ASN A 91 21.39 -0.01 2.18
CA ASN A 91 22.20 -0.03 3.41
C ASN A 91 21.80 1.08 4.40
N PHE A 92 20.66 0.91 5.07
CA PHE A 92 20.27 1.70 6.25
C PHE A 92 19.94 0.82 7.46
#